data_AF-A0A8T5Q9E5-F1
#
_entry.id   AF-A0A8T5Q9E5-F1
#
_cell.length_a   1.000
_cell.length_b   1.000
_cell.length_c   1.000
_cell.angle_alpha   90.00
_cell.angle_beta   90.00
_cell.angle_gamma   90.00
#
_symmetry.space_group_name_H-M   'P 1'
#
loop_
_entity.id
_entity.type
_entity.pdbx_description
1 polymer ?
#
loop_
_entity_poly.entity_id
_entity_poly.type
_entity_poly.pdbx_seq_one_letter_code
_entity_poly.pdbx_strand_id
1 'polypeptide(L)'
;MDELEELKKKRLQELQQKQQESLQQQAQEEAQLQQQIEQLEAAVKQYFTKEALQRYGNLKAAHPEKAIQVLVGLGQLVQSGKITQKITDDQLKALLKQIEPKKKEFTIKRK
;
A
#
# COMPACT_ATOMS: atom_id res chain seq x y z
N MET A 1 52.58 10.96 -10.34
CA MET A 1 51.76 10.88 -9.11
C MET A 1 50.32 11.35 -9.36
N ASP A 2 50.08 12.18 -10.37
CA ASP A 2 48.76 12.76 -10.72
C ASP A 2 47.68 11.75 -11.19
N GLU A 3 48.05 10.77 -12.02
CA GLU A 3 47.10 9.87 -12.69
C GLU A 3 46.28 8.99 -11.73
N LEU A 4 46.85 8.66 -10.56
CA LEU A 4 46.18 7.85 -9.55
C LEU A 4 45.12 8.65 -8.77
N GLU A 5 45.38 9.94 -8.56
CA GLU A 5 44.46 10.85 -7.88
C GLU A 5 43.26 11.21 -8.77
N GLU A 6 43.50 11.43 -10.06
CA GLU A 6 42.45 11.66 -11.06
C GLU A 6 41.52 10.45 -11.20
N LEU A 7 42.06 9.23 -11.23
CA LEU A 7 41.27 8.00 -11.30
C LEU A 7 40.39 7.82 -10.06
N LYS A 8 40.91 8.14 -8.87
CA LYS A 8 40.17 8.09 -7.60
C LYS A 8 39.05 9.11 -7.56
N LYS A 9 39.30 10.34 -8.03
CA LYS A 9 38.31 11.42 -8.11
C LYS A 9 37.18 11.07 -9.07
N LYS A 10 37.51 10.51 -10.24
CA LYS A 10 36.52 10.08 -11.24
C LYS A 10 35.63 8.96 -10.72
N ARG A 11 36.22 7.93 -10.08
CA ARG A 11 35.45 6.84 -9.45
C ARG A 11 34.55 7.32 -8.33
N LEU A 12 34.99 8.28 -7.51
CA LEU A 12 34.17 8.87 -6.46
C LEU A 12 32.96 9.62 -7.02
N GLN A 13 33.18 10.41 -8.08
CA GLN A 13 32.11 11.18 -8.73
C GLN A 13 31.09 10.25 -9.41
N GLU A 14 31.54 9.19 -10.09
CA GLU A 14 30.65 8.17 -10.67
C GLU A 14 29.83 7.44 -9.60
N LEU A 15 30.45 7.09 -8.47
CA LEU A 15 29.75 6.48 -7.33
C LEU A 15 28.69 7.41 -6.76
N GLN A 16 29.01 8.71 -6.62
CA GLN A 16 28.09 9.72 -6.10
C GLN A 16 26.90 9.94 -7.05
N GLN A 17 27.15 10.05 -8.36
CA GLN A 17 26.09 10.15 -9.38
C GLN A 17 25.19 8.92 -9.35
N LYS A 18 25.76 7.72 -9.30
CA LYS A 18 25.01 6.47 -9.29
C LYS A 18 24.14 6.32 -8.03
N GLN A 19 24.64 6.79 -6.89
CA GLN A 19 23.86 6.83 -5.66
C GLN A 19 22.69 7.81 -5.79
N GLN A 20 22.94 9.01 -6.34
CA GLN A 20 21.90 10.02 -6.52
C GLN A 20 20.81 9.58 -7.51
N GLU A 21 21.19 8.95 -8.62
CA GLU A 21 20.24 8.32 -9.57
C GLU A 21 19.41 7.23 -8.89
N SER A 22 20.05 6.34 -8.12
CA SER A 22 19.34 5.28 -7.40
C SER A 22 18.33 5.83 -6.39
N LEU A 23 18.70 6.86 -5.63
CA LEU A 23 17.77 7.51 -4.69
C LEU A 23 16.60 8.18 -5.44
N GLN A 24 16.87 8.80 -6.58
CA GLN A 24 15.85 9.47 -7.38
C GLN A 24 14.87 8.48 -8.02
N GLN A 25 15.37 7.36 -8.52
CA GLN A 25 14.53 6.26 -9.04
C GLN A 25 13.65 5.67 -7.93
N GLN A 26 14.22 5.40 -6.76
CA GLN A 26 13.47 4.83 -5.64
C GLN A 26 12.36 5.78 -5.15
N ALA A 27 12.67 7.09 -5.08
CA ALA A 27 11.68 8.10 -4.74
C ALA A 27 10.56 8.21 -5.80
N GLN A 28 10.88 8.08 -7.09
CA GLN A 28 9.87 8.06 -8.15
C GLN A 28 8.97 6.82 -8.07
N GLU A 29 9.52 5.66 -7.77
CA GLU A 29 8.76 4.42 -7.63
C GLU A 29 7.80 4.48 -6.43
N GLU A 30 8.28 4.96 -5.28
CA GLU A 30 7.43 5.21 -4.11
C GLU A 30 6.34 6.25 -4.39
N ALA A 31 6.67 7.31 -5.12
CA ALA A 31 5.68 8.33 -5.49
C ALA A 31 4.60 7.75 -6.42
N GLN A 32 4.98 6.96 -7.42
CA GLN A 32 4.03 6.30 -8.31
C GLN A 32 3.12 5.32 -7.57
N LEU A 33 3.68 4.55 -6.63
CA LEU A 33 2.88 3.62 -5.82
C LEU A 33 1.87 4.37 -4.95
N GLN A 34 2.31 5.44 -4.29
CA GLN A 34 1.44 6.28 -3.47
C GLN A 34 0.33 6.93 -4.30
N GLN A 35 0.66 7.45 -5.49
CA GLN A 35 -0.35 8.01 -6.38
C GLN A 35 -1.39 6.96 -6.80
N GLN A 36 -0.99 5.74 -7.14
CA GLN A 36 -1.94 4.68 -7.49
C GLN A 36 -2.88 4.33 -6.32
N ILE A 37 -2.34 4.23 -5.11
CA ILE A 37 -3.12 3.97 -3.90
C ILE A 37 -4.12 5.11 -3.67
N GLU A 38 -3.67 6.36 -3.83
CA GLU A 38 -4.51 7.54 -3.62
C GLU A 38 -5.61 7.68 -4.67
N GLN A 39 -5.34 7.34 -5.93
CA GLN A 39 -6.34 7.27 -6.99
C GLN A 39 -7.41 6.21 -6.70
N LEU A 40 -7.00 5.00 -6.29
CA LEU A 40 -7.92 3.96 -5.87
C LEU A 40 -8.73 4.38 -4.64
N GLU A 41 -8.08 5.03 -3.66
CA GLU A 41 -8.75 5.55 -2.47
C GLU A 41 -9.79 6.59 -2.80
N ALA A 42 -9.49 7.55 -3.66
CA ALA A 42 -10.44 8.55 -4.14
C ALA A 42 -11.62 7.89 -4.89
N ALA A 43 -11.32 6.93 -5.76
CA ALA A 43 -12.32 6.20 -6.53
C ALA A 43 -13.24 5.35 -5.66
N VAL A 44 -12.77 4.81 -4.53
CA VAL A 44 -13.59 4.03 -3.59
C VAL A 44 -14.31 4.94 -2.58
N LYS A 45 -13.69 6.06 -2.17
CA LYS A 45 -14.26 7.04 -1.22
C LYS A 45 -15.61 7.59 -1.64
N GLN A 46 -15.82 7.85 -2.93
CA GLN A 46 -17.11 8.30 -3.47
C GLN A 46 -18.24 7.26 -3.25
N TYR A 47 -17.89 5.97 -3.14
CA TYR A 47 -18.84 4.91 -2.85
C TYR A 47 -19.00 4.68 -1.35
N PHE A 48 -18.12 5.20 -0.47
CA PHE A 48 -18.28 5.01 0.97
C PHE A 48 -19.44 5.82 1.55
N THR A 49 -20.18 5.23 2.49
CA THR A 49 -21.03 5.99 3.41
C THR A 49 -20.18 6.77 4.43
N LYS A 50 -20.76 7.77 5.09
CA LYS A 50 -20.08 8.54 6.14
C LYS A 50 -19.49 7.63 7.23
N GLU A 51 -20.22 6.59 7.62
CA GLU A 51 -19.80 5.60 8.62
C GLU A 51 -18.63 4.74 8.12
N ALA A 52 -18.70 4.27 6.86
CA ALA A 52 -17.63 3.47 6.26
C ALA A 52 -16.34 4.28 6.10
N LEU A 53 -16.43 5.56 5.73
CA LEU A 53 -15.28 6.45 5.59
C LEU A 53 -14.60 6.70 6.94
N GLN A 54 -15.39 6.92 8.01
CA GLN A 54 -14.86 7.02 9.38
C GLN A 54 -14.15 5.74 9.82
N ARG A 55 -14.76 4.56 9.60
CA ARG A 55 -14.12 3.28 9.96
C ARG A 55 -12.85 3.04 9.15
N TYR A 56 -12.88 3.31 7.85
CA TYR A 56 -11.72 3.19 6.97
C TYR A 56 -10.59 4.11 7.42
N GLY A 57 -10.88 5.37 7.79
CA GLY A 57 -9.89 6.31 8.32
C GLY A 57 -9.23 5.80 9.60
N ASN A 58 -10.03 5.33 10.56
CA ASN A 58 -9.53 4.74 11.80
C ASN A 58 -8.70 3.46 11.53
N LEU A 59 -9.14 2.63 10.58
CA LEU A 59 -8.43 1.42 10.18
C LEU A 59 -7.10 1.75 9.49
N LYS A 60 -7.06 2.76 8.61
CA LYS A 60 -5.84 3.22 7.93
C LYS A 60 -4.81 3.71 8.95
N ALA A 61 -5.24 4.43 9.97
CA ALA A 61 -4.38 4.89 11.05
C ALA A 61 -3.89 3.76 11.96
N ALA A 62 -4.76 2.81 12.33
CA ALA A 62 -4.40 1.71 13.23
C ALA A 62 -3.61 0.58 12.52
N HIS A 63 -4.01 0.24 11.29
CA HIS A 63 -3.53 -0.90 10.52
C HIS A 63 -3.54 -0.59 9.02
N PRO A 64 -2.53 0.14 8.50
CA PRO A 64 -2.45 0.53 7.09
C PRO A 64 -2.44 -0.67 6.14
N GLU A 65 -1.81 -1.79 6.52
CA GLU A 65 -1.79 -3.02 5.72
C GLU A 65 -3.19 -3.58 5.46
N LYS A 66 -4.06 -3.58 6.49
CA LYS A 66 -5.45 -4.02 6.34
C LYS A 66 -6.25 -3.05 5.49
N ALA A 67 -6.00 -1.75 5.63
CA ALA A 67 -6.67 -0.73 4.83
C ALA A 67 -6.37 -0.89 3.33
N ILE A 68 -5.11 -1.20 2.97
CA ILE A 68 -4.72 -1.47 1.57
C ILE A 68 -5.43 -2.72 1.03
N GLN A 69 -5.49 -3.81 1.79
CA GLN A 69 -6.17 -5.03 1.35
C GLN A 69 -7.66 -4.81 1.12
N VAL A 70 -8.31 -4.06 2.00
CA VAL A 70 -9.72 -3.66 1.82
C VAL A 70 -9.87 -2.80 0.57
N LEU A 71 -8.96 -1.85 0.33
CA LEU A 71 -8.96 -1.00 -0.86
C LEU A 71 -8.88 -1.82 -2.16
N VAL A 72 -7.96 -2.78 -2.23
CA VAL A 72 -7.79 -3.67 -3.39
C VAL A 72 -9.04 -4.51 -3.61
N GLY A 73 -9.58 -5.13 -2.56
CA GLY A 73 -10.80 -5.94 -2.65
C GLY A 73 -12.01 -5.12 -3.11
N LEU A 74 -12.17 -3.90 -2.58
CA LEU A 74 -13.24 -2.99 -2.99
C LEU A 74 -13.03 -2.50 -4.43
N GLY A 75 -11.80 -2.18 -4.83
CA GLY A 75 -11.47 -1.79 -6.19
C GLY A 75 -11.87 -2.86 -7.22
N GLN A 76 -11.61 -4.14 -6.91
CA GLN A 76 -12.04 -5.26 -7.75
C GLN A 76 -13.56 -5.37 -7.84
N LEU A 77 -14.27 -5.16 -6.73
CA LEU A 77 -15.73 -5.23 -6.69
C LEU A 77 -16.40 -4.08 -7.44
N VAL A 78 -15.80 -2.88 -7.40
CA VAL A 78 -16.20 -1.71 -8.18
C VAL A 78 -15.94 -1.96 -9.68
N GLN A 79 -14.75 -2.44 -10.05
CA GLN A 79 -14.43 -2.79 -11.45
C GLN A 79 -15.32 -3.91 -12.00
N SER A 80 -15.70 -4.88 -11.16
CA SER A 80 -16.61 -5.97 -11.55
C SER A 80 -18.06 -5.51 -11.74
N GLY A 81 -18.39 -4.24 -11.47
CA GLY A 81 -19.75 -3.71 -11.54
C GLY A 81 -20.72 -4.28 -10.50
N LYS A 82 -20.23 -5.12 -9.57
CA LYS A 82 -21.04 -5.70 -8.48
C LYS A 82 -21.38 -4.65 -7.42
N ILE A 83 -20.57 -3.60 -7.30
CA ILE A 83 -20.83 -2.44 -6.44
C ILE A 83 -21.33 -1.29 -7.32
N THR A 84 -22.65 -1.16 -7.40
CA THR A 84 -23.36 0.02 -7.95
C THR A 84 -23.91 0.92 -6.85
N GLN A 85 -23.81 0.48 -5.59
CA GLN A 85 -24.40 1.14 -4.42
C GLN A 85 -23.33 1.52 -3.40
N LYS A 86 -23.70 2.41 -2.47
CA LYS A 86 -22.76 2.87 -1.44
C LYS A 86 -22.28 1.69 -0.57
N ILE A 87 -20.97 1.58 -0.39
CA ILE A 87 -20.33 0.63 0.51
C ILE A 87 -20.59 1.08 1.94
N THR A 88 -21.27 0.22 2.70
CA THR A 88 -21.62 0.43 4.10
C THR A 88 -20.55 -0.12 5.04
N ASP A 89 -20.64 0.28 6.31
CA ASP A 89 -19.82 -0.23 7.42
C ASP A 89 -19.83 -1.78 7.50
N ASP A 90 -20.99 -2.38 7.26
CA ASP A 90 -21.19 -3.82 7.37
C ASP A 90 -20.39 -4.60 6.31
N GLN A 91 -20.39 -4.11 5.07
CA GLN A 91 -19.59 -4.68 3.97
C GLN A 91 -18.09 -4.57 4.26
N LEU A 92 -17.65 -3.43 4.84
CA LEU A 92 -16.26 -3.24 5.26
C LEU A 92 -15.86 -4.23 6.35
N LYS A 93 -16.74 -4.45 7.34
CA LYS A 93 -16.54 -5.46 8.40
C LYS A 93 -16.51 -6.87 7.84
N ALA A 94 -17.38 -7.21 6.88
CA ALA A 94 -17.39 -8.52 6.25
C ALA A 94 -16.07 -8.82 5.53
N LEU A 95 -15.56 -7.84 4.76
CA LEU A 95 -14.23 -7.91 4.14
C LEU A 95 -13.11 -8.06 5.18
N LEU A 96 -13.15 -7.25 6.23
CA LEU A 96 -12.17 -7.33 7.32
C LEU A 96 -12.15 -8.70 8.00
N LYS A 97 -13.32 -9.29 8.27
CA LYS A 97 -13.42 -10.65 8.83
C LYS A 97 -12.88 -11.73 7.91
N GLN A 98 -12.98 -11.54 6.60
CA GLN A 98 -12.44 -12.47 5.61
C GLN A 98 -10.93 -12.32 5.43
N ILE A 99 -10.42 -11.09 5.58
CA ILE A 99 -8.99 -10.76 5.55
C ILE A 99 -8.29 -11.21 6.85
N GLU A 100 -8.98 -11.18 8.00
CA GLU A 100 -8.43 -11.72 9.23
C GLU A 100 -8.08 -13.20 9.03
N PRO A 101 -6.81 -13.60 9.19
CA PRO A 101 -6.47 -15.00 9.19
C PRO A 101 -7.23 -15.62 10.35
N LYS A 102 -8.13 -16.58 10.06
CA LYS A 102 -8.72 -17.45 11.09
C LYS A 102 -7.56 -17.88 11.98
N LYS A 103 -7.57 -17.40 13.24
CA LYS A 103 -6.57 -17.77 14.24
C LYS A 103 -6.37 -19.27 14.10
N LYS A 104 -5.17 -19.68 13.65
CA LYS A 104 -4.81 -21.10 13.56
C LYS A 104 -5.06 -21.67 14.96
N GLU A 105 -6.05 -22.55 15.07
CA GLU A 105 -6.22 -23.39 16.24
C GLU A 105 -4.93 -24.20 16.34
N PHE A 106 -4.03 -23.79 17.23
CA PHE A 106 -2.86 -24.58 17.59
C PHE A 106 -3.36 -25.79 18.36
N THR A 107 -3.77 -26.83 17.63
CA THR A 107 -4.00 -28.16 18.20
C THR A 107 -2.65 -28.73 18.62
N ILE A 108 -2.20 -28.39 19.82
CA ILE A 108 -1.07 -29.04 20.47
C ILE A 108 -1.57 -30.42 20.94
N LYS A 109 -1.41 -31.44 20.09
CA LYS A 109 -1.48 -32.84 20.53
C LYS A 109 -0.17 -33.17 21.27
N ARG A 110 -0.22 -33.18 22.61
CA ARG A 110 0.79 -33.87 23.43
C ARG A 110 0.48 -35.37 23.39
N LYS A 111 1.43 -36.17 22.88
CA LYS A 111 1.51 -37.61 23.17
C LYS A 111 2.27 -37.80 24.48
#